data_AF-A0A3M1PAE1-F1
#
_entry.id   AF-A0A3M1PAE1-F1
#
_cell.length_a   1.000
_cell.length_b   1.000
_cell.length_c   1.000
_cell.angle_alpha   90.00
_cell.angle_beta   90.00
_cell.angle_gamma   90.00
#
_symmetry.space_group_name_H-M   'P 1'
#
loop_
_entity.id
_entity.type
_entity.pdbx_description
1 polymer ?
#
loop_
_entity_poly.entity_id
_entity_poly.type
_entity_poly.pdbx_seq_one_letter_code
_entity_poly.pdbx_strand_id
1 'polypeptide(L)'
;MKQFRVTLILPNDRRETLLVGADEHILEKALEAGIDLPHSCLQGWCLSCAAQVISGRTDQKDSRRYYEVDREEGFVLPCTGKPKTDLVLKTHATDAKKKKKKKHHLPYPRGTWGK
;
A
#
# COMPACT_ATOMS: atom_id res chain seq x y z
N MET A 1 -7.58 -22.20 -0.72
CA MET A 1 -7.53 -20.71 -0.60
C MET A 1 -6.83 -20.16 -1.83
N LYS A 2 -7.35 -19.08 -2.44
CA LYS A 2 -6.74 -18.50 -3.65
C LYS A 2 -5.57 -17.62 -3.20
N GLN A 3 -4.38 -17.85 -3.76
CA GLN A 3 -3.18 -17.05 -3.52
C GLN A 3 -2.78 -16.33 -4.80
N PHE A 4 -2.10 -15.21 -4.63
CA PHE A 4 -1.59 -14.39 -5.71
C PHE A 4 -0.12 -14.10 -5.47
N ARG A 5 0.63 -13.98 -6.56
CA ARG A 5 2.04 -13.60 -6.52
C ARG A 5 2.13 -12.09 -6.38
N VAL A 6 2.72 -11.62 -5.28
CA VAL A 6 2.93 -10.20 -5.00
C VAL A 6 4.42 -9.91 -4.98
N THR A 7 4.91 -9.18 -5.98
CA THR A 7 6.29 -8.72 -6.07
C THR A 7 6.41 -7.31 -5.49
N LEU A 8 7.22 -7.16 -4.45
CA LEU A 8 7.54 -5.90 -3.80
C LEU A 8 8.88 -5.38 -4.33
N ILE A 9 8.88 -4.20 -4.94
CA ILE A 9 10.08 -3.45 -5.30
C ILE A 9 10.41 -2.54 -4.11
N LEU A 10 11.51 -2.85 -3.44
CA LEU A 10 12.06 -2.16 -2.29
C LEU A 10 12.99 -1.01 -2.72
N PRO A 11 13.42 -0.14 -1.79
CA PRO A 11 14.49 0.82 -2.05
C PRO A 11 15.74 0.07 -2.54
N ASN A 12 16.48 0.66 -3.48
CA ASN A 12 17.63 0.06 -4.18
C ASN A 12 17.26 -1.00 -5.24
N ASP A 13 16.05 -0.96 -5.80
CA ASP A 13 15.55 -1.86 -6.85
C ASP A 13 15.55 -3.35 -6.48
N ARG A 14 15.72 -3.68 -5.19
CA ARG A 14 15.58 -5.04 -4.68
C ARG A 14 14.15 -5.51 -4.85
N ARG A 15 13.97 -6.74 -5.34
CA ARG A 15 12.66 -7.33 -5.58
C ARG A 15 12.47 -8.55 -4.71
N GLU A 16 11.43 -8.52 -3.90
CA GLU A 16 10.99 -9.66 -3.11
C GLU A 16 9.66 -10.14 -3.64
N THR A 17 9.43 -11.45 -3.67
CA THR A 17 8.16 -11.99 -4.16
C THR A 17 7.54 -12.91 -3.13
N LEU A 18 6.27 -12.67 -2.86
CA LEU A 18 5.50 -13.32 -1.81
C LEU A 18 4.26 -13.97 -2.40
N LEU A 19 3.76 -15.00 -1.73
CA LEU A 19 2.43 -15.55 -1.97
C LEU A 19 1.49 -14.99 -0.92
N VAL A 20 0.47 -14.26 -1.37
CA VAL A 20 -0.50 -13.60 -0.49
C VAL A 20 -1.88 -14.14 -0.83
N GLY A 21 -2.61 -14.62 0.16
CA GLY A 21 -4.00 -15.06 0.03
C GLY A 21 -4.92 -13.91 -0.39
N ALA A 22 -6.01 -14.25 -1.07
CA ALA A 22 -7.04 -13.29 -1.48
C ALA A 22 -7.68 -12.53 -0.31
N ASP A 23 -7.67 -13.14 0.88
CA ASP A 23 -8.25 -12.59 2.11
C ASP A 23 -7.17 -12.07 3.08
N GLU A 24 -5.90 -12.09 2.69
CA GLU A 24 -4.76 -11.69 3.52
C GLU A 24 -4.24 -10.30 3.15
N HIS A 25 -3.78 -9.55 4.16
CA HIS A 25 -3.19 -8.23 3.92
C HIS A 25 -1.75 -8.36 3.44
N ILE A 26 -1.43 -7.59 2.40
CA ILE A 26 -0.09 -7.62 1.78
C ILE A 26 1.00 -7.22 2.79
N LEU A 27 0.74 -6.24 3.65
CA LEU A 27 1.71 -5.81 4.68
C LEU A 27 2.00 -6.92 5.68
N GLU A 28 0.98 -7.60 6.18
CA GLU A 28 1.13 -8.66 7.18
C GLU A 28 1.99 -9.79 6.63
N LYS A 29 1.71 -10.24 5.40
CA LYS A 29 2.54 -11.24 4.70
C LYS A 29 3.96 -10.79 4.42
N ALA A 30 4.17 -9.51 4.13
CA ALA A 30 5.51 -8.97 3.96
C ALA A 30 6.30 -9.04 5.27
N LEU A 31 5.70 -8.63 6.39
CA LEU A 31 6.33 -8.68 7.71
C LEU A 31 6.62 -10.11 8.16
N GLU A 32 5.68 -11.05 7.95
CA GLU A 32 5.89 -12.48 8.23
C GLU A 32 7.05 -13.07 7.43
N ALA A 33 7.25 -12.61 6.19
CA ALA A 33 8.37 -13.01 5.35
C ALA A 33 9.70 -12.29 5.68
N GLY A 34 9.73 -11.47 6.75
CA GLY A 34 10.92 -10.71 7.16
C GLY A 34 11.20 -9.46 6.31
N ILE A 35 10.23 -9.00 5.53
CA ILE A 35 10.34 -7.81 4.69
C ILE A 35 9.75 -6.63 5.43
N ASP A 36 10.63 -5.77 5.92
CA ASP A 36 10.22 -4.54 6.58
C ASP A 36 9.65 -3.54 5.56
N LEU A 37 8.42 -3.10 5.80
CA LEU A 37 7.74 -2.08 5.02
C LEU A 37 7.29 -0.96 5.94
N PRO A 38 7.33 0.30 5.50
CA PRO A 38 6.93 1.41 6.34
C PRO A 38 5.45 1.29 6.71
N HIS A 39 5.12 1.41 7.98
CA HIS A 39 3.74 1.33 8.47
C HIS A 39 3.55 2.17 9.74
N SER A 40 2.31 2.47 10.11
CA SER A 40 2.01 3.24 11.33
C SER A 40 0.61 2.94 11.85
N CYS A 41 -0.45 3.42 11.20
CA CYS A 41 -1.81 3.28 11.74
C CYS A 41 -2.46 1.91 11.53
N LEU A 42 -2.00 1.12 10.55
CA LEU A 42 -2.59 -0.16 10.11
C LEU A 42 -4.09 -0.14 9.72
N GLN A 43 -4.72 1.05 9.70
CA GLN A 43 -6.16 1.22 9.46
C GLN A 43 -6.49 1.87 8.10
N GLY A 44 -5.49 2.02 7.22
CA GLY A 44 -5.67 2.68 5.92
C GLY A 44 -5.90 4.20 6.04
N TRP A 45 -5.34 4.84 7.07
CA TRP A 45 -5.49 6.28 7.35
C TRP A 45 -4.22 7.10 7.05
N CYS A 46 -3.07 6.75 7.67
CA CYS A 46 -1.89 7.62 7.77
C CYS A 46 -1.04 7.74 6.49
N LEU A 47 -1.28 6.86 5.49
CA LEU A 47 -0.52 6.76 4.24
C LEU A 47 0.95 6.34 4.38
N SER A 48 1.45 6.05 5.59
CA SER A 48 2.86 5.64 5.81
C SER A 48 3.24 4.37 5.04
N CYS A 49 2.28 3.47 4.83
CA CYS A 49 2.48 2.25 4.05
C CYS A 49 2.28 2.41 2.54
N ALA A 50 2.07 3.63 2.05
CA ALA A 50 1.76 3.84 0.65
C ALA A 50 2.78 3.17 -0.29
N ALA A 51 2.23 2.39 -1.22
CA ALA A 51 2.96 1.80 -2.33
C ALA A 51 2.29 2.21 -3.65
N GLN A 52 2.99 2.06 -4.75
CA GLN A 52 2.49 2.30 -6.09
C GLN A 52 2.34 0.95 -6.82
N VAL A 53 1.18 0.72 -7.41
CA VAL A 53 0.89 -0.42 -8.27
C VAL A 53 1.56 -0.19 -9.61
N ILE A 54 2.50 -1.07 -9.95
CA ILE A 54 3.11 -1.15 -11.28
C ILE A 54 2.28 -2.06 -12.18
N SER A 55 1.73 -3.14 -11.62
CA SER A 55 0.86 -4.07 -12.33
C SER A 55 -0.10 -4.78 -11.38
N GLY A 56 -1.27 -5.16 -11.90
CA GLY A 56 -2.30 -5.91 -11.20
C GLY A 56 -3.34 -5.06 -10.49
N ARG A 57 -4.14 -5.68 -9.61
CA ARG A 57 -5.27 -5.05 -8.91
C ARG A 57 -5.36 -5.49 -7.45
N THR A 58 -5.73 -4.56 -6.58
CA THR A 58 -5.96 -4.79 -5.15
C THR A 58 -7.38 -4.47 -4.72
N ASP A 59 -7.87 -5.13 -3.68
CA ASP A 59 -9.01 -4.69 -2.90
C ASP A 59 -8.55 -3.77 -1.76
N GLN A 60 -9.28 -2.68 -1.55
CA GLN A 60 -8.99 -1.65 -0.54
C GLN A 60 -10.25 -1.30 0.25
N LYS A 61 -11.27 -2.17 0.27
CA LYS A 61 -12.50 -1.98 1.04
C LYS A 61 -12.28 -1.73 2.53
N ASP A 62 -11.21 -2.30 3.09
CA ASP A 62 -10.87 -2.16 4.51
C ASP A 62 -10.12 -0.84 4.82
N SER A 63 -9.78 -0.03 3.79
CA SER A 63 -9.18 1.29 3.98
C SER A 63 -10.20 2.34 4.40
N ARG A 64 -9.95 2.99 5.55
CA ARG A 64 -10.79 4.11 6.01
C ARG A 64 -10.65 5.39 5.19
N ARG A 65 -9.52 5.58 4.48
CA ARG A 65 -9.22 6.82 3.75
C ARG A 65 -8.48 6.58 2.42
N TYR A 66 -9.10 5.75 1.59
CA TYR A 66 -8.67 5.47 0.23
C TYR A 66 -9.79 5.84 -0.75
N TYR A 67 -9.47 6.65 -1.76
CA TYR A 67 -10.45 7.20 -2.71
C TYR A 67 -10.20 6.66 -4.12
N GLU A 68 -11.17 6.78 -5.03
CA GLU A 68 -11.01 6.30 -6.41
C GLU A 68 -9.80 6.95 -7.11
N VAL A 69 -9.57 8.25 -6.88
CA VAL A 69 -8.38 8.96 -7.38
C VAL A 69 -7.06 8.37 -6.90
N ASP A 70 -7.00 7.80 -5.68
CA ASP A 70 -5.78 7.10 -5.21
C ASP A 70 -5.53 5.86 -6.09
N ARG A 71 -6.60 5.17 -6.52
CA ARG A 71 -6.54 3.99 -7.40
C ARG A 71 -6.19 4.35 -8.83
N GLU A 72 -6.80 5.42 -9.37
CA GLU A 72 -6.54 5.92 -10.72
C GLU A 72 -5.08 6.36 -10.89
N GLU A 73 -4.52 6.95 -9.82
CA GLU A 73 -3.11 7.33 -9.73
C GLU A 73 -2.17 6.14 -9.44
N GLY A 74 -2.72 4.94 -9.32
CA GLY A 74 -1.98 3.70 -9.11
C GLY A 74 -1.37 3.59 -7.71
N PHE A 75 -1.93 4.23 -6.68
CA PHE A 75 -1.48 4.04 -5.30
C PHE A 75 -2.25 2.94 -4.60
N VAL A 76 -1.62 2.28 -3.64
CA VAL A 76 -2.23 1.27 -2.76
C VAL A 76 -1.73 1.45 -1.32
N LEU A 77 -2.48 0.95 -0.34
CA LEU A 77 -2.13 0.87 1.07
C LEU A 77 -2.04 -0.62 1.44
N PRO A 78 -0.85 -1.24 1.42
CA PRO A 78 -0.64 -2.65 1.72
C PRO A 78 -1.15 -3.08 3.10
N CYS A 79 -1.31 -2.16 4.06
CA CYS A 79 -1.79 -2.49 5.41
C CYS A 79 -3.26 -2.93 5.47
N THR A 80 -4.08 -2.52 4.51
CA THR A 80 -5.48 -2.93 4.35
C THR A 80 -5.75 -3.49 2.95
N GLY A 81 -4.69 -3.58 2.14
CA GLY A 81 -4.77 -3.94 0.73
C GLY A 81 -4.68 -5.45 0.59
N LYS A 82 -5.66 -6.04 -0.09
CA LYS A 82 -5.71 -7.47 -0.42
C LYS A 82 -5.49 -7.67 -1.92
N PRO A 83 -4.75 -8.69 -2.37
CA PRO A 83 -4.55 -8.94 -3.79
C PRO A 83 -5.82 -9.50 -4.46
N LYS A 84 -6.12 -9.03 -5.68
CA LYS A 84 -7.16 -9.64 -6.55
C LYS A 84 -6.57 -10.37 -7.76
N THR A 85 -5.33 -10.05 -8.09
CA THR A 85 -4.53 -10.65 -9.17
C THR A 85 -3.09 -10.73 -8.70
N ASP A 86 -2.20 -11.29 -9.53
CA ASP A 86 -0.78 -11.09 -9.34
C ASP A 86 -0.45 -9.59 -9.40
N LEU A 87 0.46 -9.15 -8.54
CA LEU A 87 0.77 -7.75 -8.27
C LEU A 87 2.26 -7.48 -8.38
N VAL A 88 2.58 -6.29 -8.88
CA VAL A 88 3.91 -5.70 -8.72
C VAL A 88 3.73 -4.34 -8.06
N LEU A 89 4.30 -4.16 -6.88
CA LEU A 89 4.17 -2.96 -6.07
C LEU A 89 5.54 -2.31 -5.84
N LYS A 90 5.65 -1.01 -6.13
CA LYS A 90 6.77 -0.19 -5.70
C LYS A 90 6.48 0.37 -4.32
N THR A 91 7.22 -0.09 -3.33
CA THR A 91 7.05 0.27 -1.93
C THR A 91 7.62 1.67 -1.64
N HIS A 92 7.46 2.16 -0.40
CA HIS A 92 8.03 3.45 0.04
C HIS A 92 7.57 4.66 -0.79
N ALA A 93 6.34 4.60 -1.34
CA ALA A 93 5.78 5.65 -2.18
C ALA A 93 5.06 6.76 -1.38
N THR A 94 5.37 6.90 -0.08
CA THR A 94 4.73 7.82 0.85
C THR A 94 4.82 9.26 0.38
N ASP A 95 6.00 9.76 0.03
CA ASP A 95 6.16 11.15 -0.42
C ASP A 95 5.44 11.43 -1.75
N ALA A 96 5.46 10.47 -2.67
CA ALA A 96 4.72 10.56 -3.92
C ALA A 96 3.21 10.66 -3.67
N LYS A 97 2.66 9.84 -2.77
CA LYS A 97 1.25 9.88 -2.40
C LYS A 97 0.86 11.18 -1.70
N LYS A 98 1.69 11.69 -0.79
CA LYS A 98 1.46 12.97 -0.10
C LYS A 98 1.40 14.14 -1.10
N LYS A 99 2.33 14.21 -2.05
CA LYS A 99 2.34 15.24 -3.11
C LYS A 99 1.07 15.20 -3.96
N LYS A 100 0.60 14.00 -4.33
CA LYS A 100 -0.63 13.82 -5.12
C LYS A 100 -1.89 14.20 -4.36
N LYS A 101 -2.04 13.81 -3.08
CA LYS A 101 -3.20 14.25 -2.26
C LYS A 101 -3.29 15.76 -2.16
N LYS A 102 -2.15 16.46 -2.01
CA LYS A 102 -2.09 17.93 -2.03
C LYS A 102 -2.58 18.50 -3.37
N LYS A 103 -2.17 17.92 -4.51
CA LYS A 103 -2.62 18.33 -5.85
C LYS A 103 -4.15 18.21 -6.02
N HIS A 104 -4.74 17.14 -5.49
CA HIS A 104 -6.17 16.87 -5.61
C HIS A 104 -7.02 17.46 -4.46
N HIS A 105 -6.43 18.31 -3.60
CA HIS A 105 -7.11 18.89 -2.43
C HIS A 105 -7.78 17.85 -1.51
N LEU A 106 -7.29 16.60 -1.53
CA LEU A 106 -7.84 15.53 -0.70
C LEU A 106 -7.45 15.79 0.74
N PRO A 107 -8.33 15.48 1.70
CA PRO A 107 -8.07 15.81 3.07
C PRO A 107 -6.86 14.96 3.50
N TYR A 108 -5.84 15.62 4.03
CA TYR A 108 -4.68 14.95 4.62
C TYR A 108 -5.04 14.41 6.00
N PRO A 109 -4.44 13.30 6.47
CA PRO A 109 -4.44 12.94 7.88
C PRO A 109 -3.93 14.11 8.71
N ARG A 110 -4.82 14.98 9.23
CA ARG A 110 -4.40 15.96 10.25
C ARG A 110 -3.90 15.16 11.45
N GLY A 111 -2.61 15.28 11.73
CA GLY A 111 -1.99 14.51 12.82
C GLY A 111 -0.47 14.44 12.76
N THR A 112 0.21 15.58 12.77
CA THR A 112 1.35 15.71 13.67
C THR A 112 0.97 16.82 14.64
N TRP A 113 0.46 16.44 15.81
CA TRP A 113 0.63 17.30 16.97
C TRP A 113 2.14 17.35 17.22
N GLY A 114 2.78 18.38 16.68
CA GLY A 114 4.01 18.90 17.22
C GLY A 114 3.61 19.92 18.28
N LYS A 115 3.63 19.49 19.55
CA LYS A 115 4.16 20.33 20.63
C LYS A 115 5.45 19.69 21.07
#